data_AF-A0A4U7ER85-F1
#
_entry.id   AF-A0A4U7ER85-F1
#
_cell.length_a   1.000
_cell.length_b   1.000
_cell.length_c   1.000
_cell.angle_alpha   90.00
_cell.angle_beta   90.00
_cell.angle_gamma   90.00
#
_symmetry.space_group_name_H-M   'P 1'
#
loop_
_entity.id
_entity.type
_entity.pdbx_description
1 polymer ?
#
loop_
_entity_poly.entity_id
_entity_poly.type
_entity_poly.pdbx_seq_one_letter_code
_entity_poly.pdbx_strand_id
1 'polypeptide(L)'
;MTDTIDTAARALSAGLMLFGIVVLGVVEILAGQPYSPVSITNEAGDVVATPLISPEIRTAFVLAGIAVLGLYAAYRFVAPLPDDRGVSHETMAD
;
A
#
# COMPACT_ATOMS: atom_id res chain seq x y z
N MET A 1 -13.66 8.76 16.85
CA MET A 1 -12.35 9.42 16.68
C MET A 1 -11.37 8.34 16.28
N THR A 2 -10.82 8.41 15.06
CA THR A 2 -9.86 7.40 14.57
C THR A 2 -8.56 7.55 15.36
N ASP A 3 -8.02 6.46 15.91
CA ASP A 3 -6.75 6.50 16.63
C ASP A 3 -5.61 6.90 15.66
N THR A 4 -4.54 7.48 16.18
CA THR A 4 -3.31 7.74 15.41
C THR A 4 -2.79 6.44 14.79
N ILE A 5 -2.90 5.32 15.51
CA ILE A 5 -2.48 3.99 15.04
C ILE A 5 -3.34 3.54 13.85
N ASP A 6 -4.65 3.73 13.92
CA ASP A 6 -5.58 3.37 12.84
C ASP A 6 -5.27 4.16 11.56
N THR A 7 -4.99 5.46 11.71
CA THR A 7 -4.63 6.35 10.61
C THR A 7 -3.28 5.96 10.00
N ALA A 8 -2.28 5.71 10.86
CA ALA A 8 -0.95 5.32 10.42
C ALA A 8 -0.97 3.98 9.66
N ALA A 9 -1.68 2.97 10.16
CA ALA A 9 -1.76 1.67 9.51
C ALA A 9 -2.37 1.76 8.10
N ARG A 10 -3.46 2.52 7.97
CA ARG A 10 -4.14 2.74 6.67
C ARG A 10 -3.26 3.53 5.71
N ALA A 11 -2.69 4.64 6.18
CA ALA A 11 -1.85 5.51 5.36
C ALA A 11 -0.57 4.80 4.91
N LEU A 12 0.10 4.05 5.80
CA LEU A 12 1.29 3.28 5.47
C LEU A 12 0.99 2.16 4.48
N SER A 13 -0.06 1.36 4.72
CA SER A 13 -0.46 0.30 3.80
C SER A 13 -0.76 0.84 2.41
N ALA A 14 -1.64 1.84 2.32
CA ALA A 14 -2.02 2.44 1.04
C ALA A 14 -0.82 3.12 0.36
N GLY A 15 0.03 3.81 1.13
CA GLY A 15 1.23 4.46 0.66
C GLY A 15 2.23 3.46 0.05
N LEU A 16 2.48 2.33 0.72
CA LEU A 16 3.37 1.28 0.22
C LEU A 16 2.85 0.67 -1.09
N MET A 17 1.54 0.37 -1.17
CA MET A 17 0.93 -0.15 -2.39
C MET A 17 1.02 0.86 -3.54
N LEU A 18 0.64 2.12 -3.30
CA LEU A 18 0.69 3.18 -4.32
C LEU A 18 2.13 3.46 -4.76
N PHE A 19 3.09 3.40 -3.85
CA PHE A 19 4.49 3.55 -4.19
C PHE A 19 4.96 2.45 -5.16
N GLY A 20 4.69 1.18 -4.82
CA GLY A 20 5.07 0.03 -5.64
C GLY A 20 4.42 0.02 -7.03
N ILE A 21 3.16 0.46 -7.12
CA ILE A 21 2.35 0.42 -8.35
C ILE A 21 2.59 1.68 -9.19
N VAL A 22 2.29 2.84 -8.62
CA VAL A 22 2.18 4.10 -9.37
C VAL A 22 3.52 4.83 -9.39
N VAL A 23 4.15 5.04 -8.24
CA VAL A 23 5.37 5.87 -8.17
C VAL A 23 6.51 5.20 -8.94
N LEU A 24 6.79 3.92 -8.69
CA LEU A 24 7.81 3.19 -9.43
C LEU A 24 7.46 3.06 -10.93
N GLY A 25 6.19 2.92 -11.27
CA GLY A 25 5.73 2.92 -12.66
C GLY A 25 5.96 4.26 -13.37
N VAL A 26 5.71 5.37 -12.70
CA VAL A 26 5.96 6.73 -13.25
C VAL A 26 7.46 6.96 -13.42
N VAL A 27 8.28 6.59 -12.43
CA VAL A 27 9.76 6.69 -12.53
C VAL A 27 10.29 5.94 -13.75
N GLU A 28 9.77 4.74 -13.99
CA GLU A 28 10.10 3.92 -15.16
C GLU A 28 9.78 4.63 -16.49
N ILE A 29 8.59 5.24 -16.59
CA ILE A 29 8.16 5.99 -17.79
C ILE A 29 9.06 7.21 -18.02
N LEU A 30 9.37 7.95 -16.96
CA LEU A 30 10.20 9.15 -17.04
C LEU A 30 11.67 8.85 -17.35
N ALA A 31 12.18 7.69 -16.94
CA ALA A 31 13.52 7.23 -17.28
C ALA A 31 13.68 6.92 -18.77
N GLY A 32 12.58 6.58 -19.46
CA GLY A 32 12.56 6.37 -20.91
C GLY A 32 13.29 5.10 -21.37
N GLN A 33 13.41 4.96 -22.69
CA GLN A 33 14.14 3.85 -23.32
C GLN A 33 15.66 4.00 -23.05
N PRO A 34 16.39 2.90 -22.77
CA PRO A 34 16.06 1.50 -23.10
C PRO A 34 15.24 0.76 -22.04
N TYR A 35 14.78 1.42 -20.98
CA TYR A 35 13.97 0.76 -19.96
C TYR A 35 12.50 0.70 -20.37
N SER A 36 11.82 -0.36 -19.96
CA SER A 36 10.39 -0.57 -20.21
C SER A 36 9.75 -1.32 -19.04
N PRO A 37 8.50 -0.98 -18.65
CA PRO A 37 7.79 -1.68 -17.58
C PRO A 37 7.58 -3.18 -17.84
N VAL A 38 7.66 -3.60 -19.11
CA VAL A 38 7.61 -4.99 -19.57
C VAL A 38 8.76 -5.25 -20.53
N SER A 39 9.26 -6.49 -20.57
CA SER A 39 10.32 -6.83 -21.52
C SER A 39 9.81 -6.68 -22.96
N ILE A 40 10.58 -5.99 -23.81
CA ILE A 40 10.28 -5.81 -25.23
C ILE A 40 11.32 -6.54 -26.06
N THR A 41 10.88 -7.31 -27.05
CA THR A 41 11.73 -8.05 -27.98
C THR A 41 11.72 -7.44 -29.38
N ASN A 42 12.82 -7.56 -30.12
CA ASN A 42 12.87 -7.24 -31.55
C ASN A 42 12.30 -8.38 -32.41
N GLU A 43 12.30 -8.23 -33.75
CA GLU A 43 11.84 -9.25 -34.70
C GLU A 43 12.68 -10.54 -34.68
N ALA A 44 13.93 -10.46 -34.22
CA ALA A 44 14.82 -11.60 -34.03
C ALA A 44 14.60 -12.33 -32.69
N GLY A 45 13.77 -11.77 -31.79
CA GLY A 45 13.51 -12.30 -30.46
C GLY A 45 14.47 -11.85 -29.37
N ASP A 46 15.43 -10.96 -29.68
CA ASP A 46 16.34 -10.41 -28.67
C ASP A 46 15.62 -9.41 -27.78
N VAL A 47 15.87 -9.46 -26.48
CA VAL A 47 15.32 -8.49 -25.51
C VAL A 47 16.09 -7.17 -25.65
N VAL A 48 15.38 -6.13 -26.09
CA VAL A 48 15.95 -4.80 -26.34
C VAL A 48 15.60 -3.77 -25.26
N ALA A 49 14.63 -4.09 -24.40
CA ALA A 49 14.25 -3.26 -23.26
C ALA A 49 13.81 -4.14 -22.08
N THR A 50 14.26 -3.78 -20.88
CA THR A 50 13.90 -4.45 -19.62
C THR A 50 13.49 -3.44 -18.56
N PRO A 51 12.78 -3.86 -17.49
CA PRO A 51 12.50 -2.98 -16.37
C PRO A 51 13.79 -2.49 -15.70
N LEU A 52 13.88 -1.17 -15.47
CA LEU A 52 14.82 -0.50 -14.59
C LEU A 52 14.62 -0.96 -13.15
N ILE A 53 13.36 -0.96 -12.69
CA ILE A 53 13.00 -1.48 -11.37
C ILE A 53 12.39 -2.86 -11.54
N SER A 54 13.07 -3.85 -10.96
CA SER A 54 12.69 -5.24 -11.11
C SER A 54 11.25 -5.50 -10.61
N PRO A 55 10.50 -6.42 -11.23
CA PRO A 55 9.15 -6.76 -10.80
C PRO A 55 9.07 -7.18 -9.32
N GLU A 56 10.10 -7.85 -8.82
CA GLU A 56 10.18 -8.32 -7.44
C GLU A 56 10.17 -7.16 -6.44
N ILE A 57 10.88 -6.06 -6.73
CA ILE A 57 10.89 -4.87 -5.86
C ILE A 57 9.50 -4.24 -5.83
N ARG A 58 8.84 -4.10 -6.99
CA ARG A 58 7.49 -3.52 -7.08
C ARG A 58 6.50 -4.36 -6.29
N THR A 59 6.53 -5.68 -6.49
CA THR A 59 5.69 -6.62 -5.76
C THR A 59 6.00 -6.62 -4.27
N ALA A 60 7.26 -6.49 -3.87
CA ALA A 60 7.64 -6.41 -2.46
C ALA A 60 6.99 -5.21 -1.75
N PHE A 61 6.93 -4.04 -2.37
CA PHE A 61 6.21 -2.88 -1.81
C PHE A 61 4.71 -3.15 -1.65
N VAL A 62 4.08 -3.76 -2.65
CA VAL A 62 2.65 -4.11 -2.58
C VAL A 62 2.40 -5.13 -1.47
N LEU A 63 3.20 -6.19 -1.41
CA LEU A 63 3.11 -7.22 -0.37
C LEU A 63 3.39 -6.65 1.01
N ALA A 64 4.34 -5.71 1.15
CA ALA A 64 4.60 -5.02 2.41
C ALA A 64 3.37 -4.21 2.87
N GLY A 65 2.70 -3.50 1.94
CA GLY A 65 1.44 -2.83 2.24
C GLY A 65 0.35 -3.80 2.72
N ILE A 66 0.17 -4.92 2.00
CA ILE A 66 -0.78 -5.97 2.40
C ILE A 66 -0.42 -6.56 3.77
N ALA A 67 0.86 -6.79 4.03
CA ALA A 67 1.34 -7.33 5.30
C ALA A 67 1.04 -6.37 6.45
N VAL A 68 1.29 -5.07 6.28
CA VAL A 68 0.94 -4.05 7.28
C VAL A 68 -0.56 -4.06 7.56
N LEU A 69 -1.39 -4.09 6.51
CA LEU A 69 -2.84 -4.12 6.67
C LEU A 69 -3.31 -5.40 7.37
N GLY A 70 -2.77 -6.55 6.98
CA GLY A 70 -3.08 -7.85 7.57
C GLY A 70 -2.68 -7.94 9.04
N LEU A 71 -1.49 -7.45 9.39
CA LEU A 71 -1.02 -7.35 10.78
C LEU A 71 -1.92 -6.44 11.61
N TYR A 72 -2.29 -5.28 11.09
CA TYR A 72 -3.19 -4.35 11.77
C TYR A 72 -4.61 -4.93 11.94
N ALA A 73 -5.14 -5.63 10.92
CA ALA A 73 -6.41 -6.32 11.00
C ALA A 73 -6.38 -7.44 12.05
N ALA A 74 -5.31 -8.25 12.08
CA ALA A 74 -5.12 -9.28 13.09
C ALA A 74 -5.03 -8.70 14.50
N TYR A 75 -4.28 -7.60 14.68
CA TYR A 75 -4.23 -6.86 15.94
C TYR A 75 -5.62 -6.40 16.39
N ARG A 76 -6.39 -5.78 15.49
CA ARG A 76 -7.72 -5.27 15.84
C ARG A 76 -8.72 -6.38 16.13
N PHE A 77 -8.57 -7.54 15.48
CA PHE A 77 -9.41 -8.70 15.71
C PHE A 77 -9.26 -9.26 17.14
N VAL A 78 -8.05 -9.21 17.72
CA VAL A 78 -7.80 -9.68 19.09
C VAL A 78 -7.88 -8.58 20.15
N ALA A 79 -7.73 -7.31 19.76
CA ALA A 79 -7.78 -6.20 20.69
C ALA A 79 -9.21 -5.93 21.18
N PRO A 80 -9.44 -5.79 22.50
CA PRO A 80 -10.75 -5.43 23.05
C PRO A 80 -11.32 -4.15 22.42
N LEU A 81 -12.65 -4.08 22.26
CA LEU A 81 -13.32 -2.82 21.93
C LEU A 81 -13.21 -1.87 23.13
N PRO A 82 -12.86 -0.58 22.93
CA PRO A 82 -12.97 0.42 23.97
C PRO A 82 -14.41 0.46 24.49
N ASP A 83 -14.57 0.43 25.81
CA ASP A 83 -15.87 0.57 26.45
C ASP A 83 -16.49 1.94 26.08
N ASP A 84 -17.68 1.94 25.48
CA ASP A 84 -18.51 3.13 25.25
C ASP A 84 -19.08 3.71 26.58
N ARG A 85 -18.26 3.94 27.60
CA ARG A 85 -18.68 4.59 28.87
C ARG A 85 -18.68 6.12 28.78
N GLY A 86 -19.25 6.67 27.71
CA GLY A 86 -19.29 8.11 27.48
C GLY A 86 -20.55 8.67 26.84
N VAL A 87 -21.51 7.81 26.44
CA VAL A 87 -22.84 8.30 26.08
C VAL A 87 -23.65 8.41 27.36
N SER A 88 -23.35 9.44 28.16
CA SER A 88 -24.33 9.98 29.09
C SER A 88 -25.50 10.43 28.23
N HIS A 89 -26.54 9.61 28.15
CA HIS A 89 -27.87 10.11 27.83
C HIS A 89 -28.17 11.13 28.92
N GLU A 90 -27.87 12.40 28.65
CA GLU A 90 -28.35 13.51 29.44
C GLU A 90 -29.87 13.47 29.29
N THR A 91 -30.48 12.75 30.23
CA THR A 91 -31.91 12.61 30.41
C THR A 91 -32.51 14.00 30.35
N MET A 92 -33.39 14.18 29.37
CA MET A 92 -34.33 15.28 29.35
C MET A 92 -35.10 15.25 30.68
N ALA A 93 -34.80 16.17 31.60
CA ALA A 93 -35.62 16.56 32.73
C ALA A 93 -34.92 17.69 33.52
N ASP A 94 -35.25 18.94 33.22
CA ASP A 94 -36.08 19.83 34.06
C ASP A 94 -36.22 21.20 33.36
#